data_AF-A0A7W0V3Q6-F1
#
_entry.id   AF-A0A7W0V3Q6-F1
#
_cell.length_a   1.000
_cell.length_b   1.000
_cell.length_c   1.000
_cell.angle_alpha   90.00
_cell.angle_beta   90.00
_cell.angle_gamma   90.00
#
_symmetry.space_group_name_H-M   'P 1'
#
loop_
_entity.id
_entity.type
_entity.pdbx_description
1 polymer ?
#
loop_
_entity_poly.entity_id
_entity_poly.type
_entity_poly.pdbx_seq_one_letter_code
_entity_poly.pdbx_strand_id
1 'polypeptide(L)'
;MLHPGLEKRLHDAKHALGSATSENIIELCKQYLALLAEYRGELHKFPGTSNISLSLESPLSQETIDNTRKAIRVAIEDTTRERNRTASLLHSFTAVSGYEAVETFNGRKYKGHDDWTLSAGGVIFSDSTDGERMTIQEAVDTTSLLRREDHIATNGFPESQK
;
A
#
# COMPACT_ATOMS: atom_id res chain seq x y z
N MET A 1 -20.45 11.70 -11.02
CA MET A 1 -20.14 11.02 -9.74
C MET A 1 -20.96 9.76 -9.69
N LEU A 2 -20.32 8.59 -9.56
CA LEU A 2 -20.97 7.30 -9.72
C LEU A 2 -21.43 6.75 -8.36
N HIS A 3 -20.67 7.02 -7.28
CA HIS A 3 -21.08 6.71 -5.89
C HIS A 3 -20.51 7.73 -4.89
N PRO A 4 -21.20 8.85 -4.62
CA PRO A 4 -20.65 9.98 -3.85
C PRO A 4 -20.18 9.61 -2.44
N GLY A 5 -20.90 8.73 -1.75
CA GLY A 5 -20.54 8.30 -0.40
C GLY A 5 -19.27 7.43 -0.35
N LEU A 6 -19.08 6.58 -1.37
CA LEU A 6 -17.91 5.69 -1.45
C LEU A 6 -16.69 6.43 -1.99
N GLU A 7 -16.88 7.33 -2.94
CA GLU A 7 -15.84 8.25 -3.42
C GLU A 7 -15.30 9.13 -2.27
N LYS A 8 -16.18 9.62 -1.39
CA LYS A 8 -15.76 10.36 -0.18
C LYS A 8 -14.95 9.48 0.76
N ARG A 9 -15.42 8.26 1.10
CA ARG A 9 -14.68 7.31 1.95
C ARG A 9 -13.31 6.97 1.38
N LEU A 10 -13.21 6.79 0.06
CA LEU A 10 -11.93 6.56 -0.62
C LEU A 10 -10.99 7.76 -0.52
N HIS A 11 -11.52 8.97 -0.67
CA HIS A 11 -10.73 10.19 -0.51
C HIS A 11 -10.21 10.35 0.92
N ASP A 12 -11.08 10.17 1.90
CA ASP A 12 -10.74 10.25 3.33
C ASP A 12 -9.69 9.19 3.70
N ALA A 13 -9.84 7.95 3.22
CA ALA A 13 -8.87 6.88 3.46
C ALA A 13 -7.52 7.13 2.76
N LYS A 14 -7.53 7.69 1.55
CA LYS A 14 -6.29 8.09 0.86
C LYS A 14 -5.58 9.21 1.60
N HIS A 15 -6.32 10.19 2.13
CA HIS A 15 -5.76 11.25 2.96
C HIS A 15 -5.16 10.68 4.25
N ALA A 16 -5.90 9.80 4.94
CA ALA A 16 -5.41 9.14 6.15
C ALA A 16 -4.10 8.36 5.91
N LEU A 17 -3.99 7.68 4.76
CA LEU A 17 -2.75 7.00 4.37
C LEU A 17 -1.59 7.98 4.11
N GLY A 18 -1.88 9.16 3.57
CA GLY A 18 -0.90 10.24 3.39
C GLY A 18 -0.40 10.84 4.71
N SER A 19 -1.20 10.76 5.77
CA SER A 19 -0.84 11.18 7.14
C SER A 19 -0.55 9.99 8.07
N ALA A 20 -0.21 8.83 7.51
CA ALA A 20 0.03 7.63 8.31
C ALA A 20 1.27 7.78 9.20
N THR A 21 1.28 7.06 10.30
CA THR A 21 2.47 6.86 11.15
C THR A 21 3.04 5.46 10.91
N SER A 22 4.27 5.22 11.37
CA SER A 22 4.88 3.89 11.27
C SER A 22 4.01 2.82 11.94
N GLU A 23 3.32 3.16 13.03
CA GLU A 23 2.45 2.26 13.79
C GLU A 23 1.18 1.85 13.02
N ASN A 24 0.53 2.77 12.30
CA ASN A 24 -0.80 2.55 11.73
C ASN A 24 -0.82 2.32 10.21
N ILE A 25 0.28 2.57 9.50
CA ILE A 25 0.33 2.50 8.03
C ILE A 25 -0.08 1.15 7.44
N ILE A 26 0.25 0.04 8.12
CA ILE A 26 -0.15 -1.31 7.68
C ILE A 26 -1.67 -1.45 7.70
N GLU A 27 -2.32 -1.03 8.78
CA GLU A 27 -3.77 -1.13 8.93
C GLU A 27 -4.49 -0.18 7.98
N LEU A 28 -3.98 1.05 7.79
CA LEU A 28 -4.52 1.99 6.81
C LEU A 28 -4.40 1.47 5.37
N CYS A 29 -3.28 0.85 5.01
CA CYS A 29 -3.13 0.16 3.72
C CYS A 29 -4.20 -0.93 3.53
N LYS A 30 -4.42 -1.78 4.53
CA LYS A 30 -5.44 -2.85 4.47
C LYS A 30 -6.86 -2.27 4.31
N GLN A 31 -7.19 -1.26 5.11
CA GLN A 31 -8.49 -0.58 5.03
C GLN A 31 -8.71 0.07 3.67
N TYR A 32 -7.69 0.77 3.15
CA TYR A 32 -7.78 1.40 1.84
C TYR A 32 -7.92 0.37 0.70
N LEU A 33 -7.19 -0.74 0.75
CA LEU A 33 -7.34 -1.85 -0.19
C LEU A 33 -8.75 -2.45 -0.17
N ALA A 34 -9.35 -2.60 1.00
CA ALA A 34 -10.73 -3.08 1.13
C ALA A 34 -11.74 -2.10 0.50
N LEU A 35 -11.57 -0.80 0.73
CA LEU A 35 -12.41 0.24 0.11
C LEU A 35 -12.26 0.28 -1.41
N LEU A 36 -11.04 0.12 -1.92
CA LEU A 36 -10.79 0.03 -3.37
C LEU A 36 -11.48 -1.20 -3.98
N ALA A 37 -11.50 -2.32 -3.27
CA ALA A 37 -12.22 -3.53 -3.69
C ALA A 37 -13.75 -3.31 -3.69
N GLU A 38 -14.30 -2.67 -2.64
CA GLU A 38 -15.71 -2.27 -2.56
C GLU A 38 -16.10 -1.37 -3.74
N TYR A 39 -15.31 -0.32 -3.99
CA TYR A 39 -15.56 0.62 -5.09
C TYR A 39 -15.48 -0.03 -6.47
N ARG A 40 -14.49 -0.90 -6.69
CA ARG A 40 -14.42 -1.67 -7.93
C ARG A 40 -15.64 -2.57 -8.10
N GLY A 41 -16.12 -3.19 -7.03
CA GLY A 41 -17.35 -3.97 -7.03
C GLY A 41 -18.56 -3.16 -7.50
N GLU A 42 -18.71 -1.93 -7.00
CA GLU A 42 -19.77 -1.02 -7.45
C GLU A 42 -19.60 -0.61 -8.92
N LEU A 43 -18.38 -0.30 -9.38
CA LEU A 43 -18.12 0.04 -10.79
C LEU A 43 -18.50 -1.10 -11.75
N HIS A 44 -18.34 -2.36 -11.33
CA HIS A 44 -18.73 -3.51 -12.14
C HIS A 44 -20.25 -3.72 -12.23
N LYS A 45 -21.07 -3.12 -11.35
CA LYS A 45 -22.53 -3.21 -11.41
C LYS A 45 -23.14 -2.33 -12.51
N PHE A 46 -22.38 -1.38 -13.06
CA PHE A 46 -22.90 -0.47 -14.08
C PHE A 46 -23.10 -1.19 -15.43
N PRO A 47 -24.31 -1.09 -16.04
CA PRO A 47 -24.57 -1.63 -17.36
C PRO A 47 -23.78 -0.82 -18.40
N GLY A 48 -22.72 -1.43 -18.94
CA GLY A 48 -21.79 -0.75 -19.85
C GLY A 48 -20.37 -1.32 -19.82
N THR A 49 -20.05 -2.19 -18.86
CA THR A 49 -18.82 -3.02 -18.86
C THR A 49 -18.92 -4.23 -19.79
N SER A 50 -20.15 -4.69 -20.06
CA SER A 50 -20.47 -5.68 -21.08
C SER A 50 -20.78 -5.00 -22.41
N ASN A 51 -20.20 -5.48 -23.51
CA ASN A 51 -20.44 -5.07 -24.91
C ASN A 51 -21.87 -5.36 -25.41
N ILE A 52 -22.89 -5.21 -24.56
CA ILE A 52 -24.27 -5.41 -24.97
C ILE A 52 -24.73 -4.12 -25.63
N SER A 53 -24.82 -4.18 -26.95
CA SER A 53 -25.43 -3.18 -27.81
C SER A 53 -26.85 -2.91 -27.33
N LEU A 54 -27.01 -1.88 -26.50
CA LEU A 54 -28.32 -1.33 -26.18
C LEU A 54 -28.80 -0.63 -27.46
N SER A 55 -29.56 -1.36 -28.27
CA SER A 55 -30.44 -0.75 -29.27
C SER A 55 -31.45 0.10 -28.54
N LEU A 56 -31.39 1.42 -28.73
CA LEU A 56 -32.48 2.42 -28.82
C LEU A 56 -32.21 3.76 -28.13
N GLU A 57 -32.72 4.80 -28.81
CA GLU A 57 -33.21 6.12 -28.37
C GLU A 57 -32.24 7.33 -28.30
N SER A 58 -32.06 8.00 -29.45
CA SER A 58 -31.57 9.40 -29.61
C SER A 58 -30.04 9.64 -29.52
N PRO A 59 -29.43 10.43 -30.44
CA PRO A 59 -27.99 10.71 -30.46
C PRO A 59 -27.45 11.30 -29.15
N LEU A 60 -28.25 12.14 -28.47
CA LEU A 60 -27.89 12.79 -27.22
C LEU A 60 -27.77 11.81 -26.05
N SER A 61 -28.61 10.76 -26.04
CA SER A 61 -28.54 9.71 -25.02
C SER A 61 -27.33 8.81 -25.28
N GLN A 62 -26.99 8.56 -26.54
CA GLN A 62 -25.88 7.71 -26.94
C GLN A 62 -24.53 8.33 -26.57
N GLU A 63 -24.35 9.64 -26.79
CA GLU A 63 -23.18 10.37 -26.33
C GLU A 63 -23.05 10.35 -24.80
N THR A 64 -24.17 10.49 -24.08
CA THR A 64 -24.19 10.42 -22.61
C THR A 64 -23.81 9.02 -22.10
N ILE A 65 -24.29 7.96 -22.76
CA ILE A 65 -23.95 6.57 -22.45
C ILE A 65 -22.46 6.31 -22.72
N ASP A 66 -21.93 6.76 -23.86
CA ASP A 66 -20.53 6.56 -24.20
C ASP A 66 -19.57 7.33 -23.28
N ASN A 67 -19.93 8.56 -22.89
CA ASN A 67 -19.22 9.32 -21.88
C ASN A 67 -19.23 8.62 -20.52
N THR A 68 -20.36 8.02 -20.14
CA THR A 68 -20.49 7.25 -18.89
C THR A 68 -19.63 5.99 -18.92
N ARG A 69 -19.63 5.22 -20.02
CA ARG A 69 -18.76 4.05 -20.19
C ARG A 69 -17.29 4.42 -20.13
N LYS A 70 -16.91 5.52 -20.78
CA LYS A 70 -15.53 6.03 -20.75
C LYS A 70 -15.13 6.41 -19.32
N ALA A 71 -15.99 7.11 -18.58
CA ALA A 71 -15.75 7.47 -17.19
C ALA A 71 -15.59 6.23 -16.29
N ILE A 72 -16.45 5.21 -16.45
CA ILE A 72 -16.34 3.95 -15.70
C ILE A 72 -15.02 3.24 -16.02
N ARG A 73 -14.63 3.17 -17.30
CA ARG A 73 -13.36 2.55 -17.70
C ARG A 73 -12.16 3.23 -17.05
N VAL A 74 -12.10 4.55 -17.12
CA VAL A 74 -11.04 5.35 -16.48
C VAL A 74 -11.04 5.10 -14.97
N ALA A 75 -12.20 5.10 -14.32
CA ALA A 75 -12.29 4.83 -12.89
C ALA A 75 -11.79 3.42 -12.52
N ILE A 76 -12.06 2.40 -13.34
CA ILE A 76 -11.55 1.03 -13.13
C ILE A 76 -10.02 1.00 -13.27
N GLU A 77 -9.47 1.64 -14.31
CA GLU A 77 -8.03 1.71 -14.55
C GLU A 77 -7.30 2.42 -13.39
N ASP A 78 -7.81 3.59 -12.98
CA ASP A 78 -7.27 4.36 -11.85
C ASP A 78 -7.33 3.56 -10.55
N THR A 79 -8.46 2.92 -10.25
CA THR A 79 -8.64 2.07 -9.05
C THR A 79 -7.67 0.89 -9.07
N THR A 80 -7.41 0.30 -10.25
CA THR A 80 -6.44 -0.81 -10.41
C THR A 80 -5.03 -0.34 -10.09
N ARG A 81 -4.63 0.82 -10.64
CA ARG A 81 -3.30 1.40 -10.41
C ARG A 81 -3.09 1.70 -8.93
N GLU A 82 -4.06 2.33 -8.27
CA GLU A 82 -3.98 2.65 -6.84
C GLU A 82 -3.94 1.40 -5.95
N ARG A 83 -4.71 0.37 -6.29
CA ARG A 83 -4.66 -0.92 -5.60
C ARG A 83 -3.26 -1.53 -5.70
N ASN A 84 -2.68 -1.59 -6.89
CA ASN A 84 -1.36 -2.17 -7.09
C ASN A 84 -0.29 -1.40 -6.31
N ARG A 85 -0.32 -0.07 -6.37
CA ARG A 85 0.57 0.79 -5.58
C ARG A 85 0.47 0.52 -4.08
N THR A 86 -0.76 0.49 -3.56
CA THR A 86 -1.00 0.27 -2.12
C THR A 86 -0.62 -1.14 -1.70
N ALA A 87 -0.88 -2.15 -2.53
CA ALA A 87 -0.50 -3.54 -2.27
C ALA A 87 1.03 -3.71 -2.26
N SER A 88 1.74 -3.10 -3.20
CA SER A 88 3.21 -3.09 -3.21
C SER A 88 3.79 -2.41 -1.98
N LEU A 89 3.18 -1.29 -1.54
CA LEU A 89 3.58 -0.61 -0.31
C LEU A 89 3.40 -1.51 0.91
N LEU A 90 2.20 -2.10 1.08
CA LEU A 90 1.93 -3.04 2.17
C LEU A 90 2.93 -4.22 2.16
N HIS A 91 3.17 -4.80 0.98
CA HIS A 91 4.08 -5.92 0.81
C HIS A 91 5.51 -5.57 1.25
N SER A 92 5.99 -4.36 0.95
CA SER A 92 7.33 -3.91 1.35
C SER A 92 7.54 -3.92 2.87
N PHE A 93 6.47 -3.78 3.66
CA PHE A 93 6.51 -3.82 5.11
C PHE A 93 6.31 -5.24 5.68
N THR A 94 5.51 -6.07 5.02
CA THR A 94 5.06 -7.35 5.60
C THR A 94 5.80 -8.57 5.07
N ALA A 95 6.32 -8.50 3.84
CA ALA A 95 7.07 -9.59 3.24
C ALA A 95 8.57 -9.38 3.47
N VAL A 96 8.98 -9.53 4.73
CA VAL A 96 10.38 -9.44 5.14
C VAL A 96 10.87 -10.83 5.51
N SER A 97 11.92 -11.28 4.83
CA SER A 97 12.65 -12.49 5.17
C SER A 97 13.81 -12.22 6.13
N GLY A 98 14.36 -13.27 6.76
CA GLY A 98 15.55 -13.13 7.60
C GLY A 98 16.79 -12.62 6.85
N TYR A 99 16.91 -12.95 5.55
CA TYR A 99 17.98 -12.43 4.70
C TYR A 99 17.83 -10.93 4.46
N GLU A 100 16.62 -10.48 4.10
CA GLU A 100 16.33 -9.05 3.93
C GLU A 100 16.49 -8.26 5.23
N ALA A 101 16.21 -8.88 6.38
CA ALA A 101 16.45 -8.27 7.68
C ALA A 101 17.93 -8.00 7.90
N VAL A 102 18.79 -8.98 7.63
CA VAL A 102 20.25 -8.83 7.70
C VAL A 102 20.76 -7.76 6.74
N GLU A 103 20.31 -7.78 5.48
CA GLU A 103 20.67 -6.74 4.50
C GLU A 103 20.28 -5.34 4.97
N THR A 104 19.08 -5.20 5.54
CA THR A 104 18.59 -3.91 6.07
C THR A 104 19.42 -3.47 7.27
N PHE A 105 19.75 -4.37 8.19
CA PHE A 105 20.58 -4.05 9.35
C PHE A 105 21.98 -3.60 8.94
N ASN A 106 22.61 -4.31 8.01
CA ASN A 106 23.95 -3.98 7.53
C ASN A 106 23.98 -2.65 6.78
N GLY A 107 23.03 -2.44 5.87
CA GLY A 107 22.92 -1.18 5.13
C GLY A 107 22.71 0.04 6.02
N ARG A 108 22.07 -0.13 7.19
CA ARG A 108 21.77 0.94 8.14
C ARG A 108 22.73 1.05 9.32
N LYS A 109 23.73 0.16 9.40
CA LYS A 109 24.56 0.01 10.60
C LYS A 109 23.71 -0.12 11.87
N TYR A 110 22.71 -1.00 11.86
CA TYR A 110 21.78 -1.14 12.97
C TYR A 110 22.53 -1.48 14.26
N LYS A 111 22.27 -0.72 15.33
CA LYS A 111 23.03 -0.72 16.59
C LYS A 111 24.54 -0.45 16.45
N GLY A 112 24.98 0.18 15.36
CA GLY A 112 26.38 0.47 15.08
C GLY A 112 27.13 -0.64 14.34
N HIS A 113 26.45 -1.72 13.96
CA HIS A 113 27.05 -2.91 13.36
C HIS A 113 26.62 -3.08 11.89
N ASP A 114 27.56 -3.42 11.02
CA ASP A 114 27.35 -3.67 9.58
C ASP A 114 27.72 -5.09 9.12
N ASP A 115 27.87 -5.98 10.08
CA ASP A 115 28.34 -7.35 9.98
C ASP A 115 27.33 -8.38 10.52
N TRP A 116 26.05 -8.03 10.48
CA TRP A 116 24.96 -8.94 10.80
C TRP A 116 24.95 -10.12 9.82
N THR A 117 24.63 -11.30 10.34
CA THR A 117 24.55 -12.57 9.62
C THR A 117 23.33 -13.38 10.05
N LEU A 118 22.79 -14.17 9.13
CA LEU A 118 21.70 -15.10 9.40
C LEU A 118 22.28 -16.49 9.73
N SER A 119 21.84 -17.04 10.85
CA SER A 119 22.23 -18.37 11.34
C SER A 119 21.01 -19.23 11.67
N ALA A 120 21.20 -20.53 11.84
CA ALA A 120 20.11 -21.49 12.08
C ALA A 120 19.25 -21.18 13.33
N GLY A 121 19.77 -20.47 14.32
CA GLY A 121 19.01 -20.07 15.50
C GLY A 121 18.73 -18.56 15.59
N GLY A 122 18.97 -17.77 14.54
CA GLY A 122 18.66 -16.35 14.54
C GLY A 122 19.64 -15.45 13.79
N VAL A 123 19.49 -14.15 13.98
CA VAL A 123 20.29 -13.08 13.40
C VAL A 123 21.26 -12.56 14.44
N ILE A 124 22.53 -12.43 14.06
CA ILE A 124 23.66 -12.19 14.97
C ILE A 124 24.75 -11.35 14.28
N PHE A 125 25.48 -10.52 15.01
CA PHE A 125 26.68 -9.80 14.51
C PHE A 125 27.96 -10.35 15.17
N SER A 126 29.14 -10.11 14.59
CA SER A 126 30.36 -10.88 14.91
C SER A 126 30.86 -10.75 16.35
N ASP A 127 30.68 -9.59 16.97
CA ASP A 127 31.11 -9.31 18.35
C ASP A 127 30.03 -9.61 19.41
N SER A 128 28.89 -10.15 19.01
CA SER A 128 27.77 -10.36 19.93
C SER A 128 27.97 -11.56 20.84
N THR A 129 27.49 -11.42 22.08
CA THR A 129 27.36 -12.57 23.01
C THR A 129 26.04 -13.30 22.78
N ASP A 130 25.90 -14.53 23.26
CA ASP A 130 24.67 -15.33 23.08
C ASP A 130 23.37 -14.62 23.54
N GLY A 131 23.48 -13.63 24.44
CA GLY A 131 22.35 -12.82 24.91
C GLY A 131 21.91 -11.68 23.97
N GLU A 132 22.70 -11.36 22.93
CA GLU A 132 22.44 -10.28 21.98
C GLU A 132 21.92 -10.78 20.62
N ARG A 133 21.78 -12.09 20.49
CA ARG A 133 21.18 -12.76 19.34
C ARG A 133 19.70 -12.44 19.24
N MET A 134 19.25 -12.06 18.05
CA MET A 134 17.83 -11.92 17.75
C MET A 134 17.29 -13.18 17.11
N THR A 135 16.08 -13.58 17.48
CA THR A 135 15.33 -14.57 16.71
C THR A 135 15.03 -14.04 15.31
N ILE A 136 14.75 -14.95 14.37
CA ILE A 136 14.37 -14.56 13.00
C ILE A 136 13.11 -13.67 13.03
N GLN A 137 12.16 -13.98 13.90
CA GLN A 137 10.92 -13.21 14.03
C GLN A 137 11.18 -11.78 14.52
N GLU A 138 12.01 -11.61 15.56
CA GLU A 138 12.38 -10.27 16.03
C GLU A 138 13.12 -9.47 14.96
N ALA A 139 13.98 -10.13 14.17
CA ALA A 139 14.69 -9.48 13.06
C ALA A 139 13.73 -8.99 11.97
N VAL A 140 12.76 -9.84 11.62
CA VAL A 140 11.70 -9.52 10.66
C VAL A 140 10.83 -8.36 11.16
N ASP A 141 10.39 -8.40 12.42
CA ASP A 141 9.53 -7.37 13.01
C ASP A 141 10.26 -6.03 13.15
N THR A 142 11.52 -6.06 13.58
CA THR A 142 12.38 -4.87 13.67
C THR A 142 12.60 -4.27 12.28
N THR A 143 12.89 -5.10 11.28
CA THR A 143 13.08 -4.64 9.90
C THR A 143 11.79 -4.06 9.31
N SER A 144 10.64 -4.68 9.58
CA SER A 144 9.33 -4.14 9.20
C SER A 144 9.09 -2.76 9.79
N LEU A 145 9.42 -2.57 11.08
CA LEU A 145 9.35 -1.26 11.74
C LEU A 145 10.28 -0.23 11.07
N LEU A 146 11.57 -0.56 10.90
CA LEU A 146 12.56 0.31 10.27
C LEU A 146 12.17 0.73 8.85
N ARG A 147 11.60 -0.18 8.04
CA ARG A 147 11.10 0.13 6.70
C ARG A 147 9.91 1.10 6.74
N ARG A 148 9.01 0.95 7.71
CA ARG A 148 7.88 1.87 7.90
C ARG A 148 8.34 3.24 8.34
N GLU A 149 9.27 3.32 9.30
CA GLU A 149 9.85 4.58 9.77
C GLU A 149 10.53 5.34 8.63
N ASP A 150 11.33 4.67 7.81
CA ASP A 150 11.95 5.29 6.63
C ASP A 150 10.93 5.78 5.62
N HIS A 151 9.89 4.99 5.39
CA HIS A 151 8.81 5.40 4.50
C HIS A 151 8.15 6.70 5.00
N ILE A 152 7.89 6.80 6.31
CA ILE A 152 7.35 8.02 6.93
C ILE A 152 8.38 9.15 6.91
N ALA A 153 9.67 8.91 7.11
CA ALA A 153 10.68 9.96 7.05
C ALA A 153 10.88 10.50 5.62
N THR A 154 10.73 9.65 4.60
CA THR A 154 10.92 10.02 3.20
C THR A 154 9.66 10.64 2.59
N ASN A 155 8.48 10.19 3.00
CA ASN A 155 7.19 10.61 2.43
C ASN A 155 6.33 11.46 3.39
N GLY A 156 6.72 11.55 4.66
CA GLY A 156 6.12 12.41 5.68
C GLY A 156 6.87 13.72 5.78
N PHE A 157 6.13 14.81 5.53
CA PHE A 157 6.46 16.23 5.69
C PHE A 157 7.30 16.93 4.61
N PRO A 158 6.63 17.84 3.85
CA PRO A 158 7.06 19.20 3.63
C PRO A 158 6.25 20.16 4.54
N GLU A 159 6.43 20.13 5.86
CA GLU A 159 6.01 21.26 6.71
C GLU A 159 7.05 21.52 7.80
N SER A 160 7.90 22.52 7.55
CA SER A 160 8.39 23.53 8.52
C SER A 160 9.70 24.16 8.02
N GLN A 161 9.61 24.97 6.95
CA GLN A 161 10.46 26.15 6.84
C GLN A 161 9.53 27.36 6.92
N LYS A 162 9.42 27.91 8.14
CA LYS A 162 9.05 29.29 8.39
C LYS A 162 10.27 30.00 8.93
#